data_AF-A0A914F1B6-F1
#
_entry.id   AF-A0A914F1B6-F1
#
_cell.length_a   1.000
_cell.length_b   1.000
_cell.length_c   1.000
_cell.angle_alpha   90.00
_cell.angle_beta   90.00
_cell.angle_gamma   90.00
#
_symmetry.space_group_name_H-M   'P 1'
#
loop_
_entity.id
_entity.type
_entity.pdbx_description
1 polymer ?
#
loop_
_entity_poly.entity_id
_entity_poly.type
_entity_poly.pdbx_seq_one_letter_code
_entity_poly.pdbx_strand_id
1 'polypeptide(L)'
;MFYCISASLITAAIYLVWFIREVMGGRGRRSLGALFFLIALGLGSAIFEVFDFSPIFWIFDAHSLFHAATIPTPLLLAEFAILEAKYEQDLTKTRIGKEY
;
A
#
# COMPACT_ATOMS: atom_id res chain seq x y z
N MET A 1 4.31 -6.18 18.51
CA MET A 1 4.40 -7.45 17.76
C MET A 1 3.05 -7.96 17.26
N PHE A 2 2.26 -8.75 18.00
CA PHE A 2 1.03 -9.37 17.44
C PHE A 2 0.00 -8.39 16.86
N TYR A 3 -0.26 -7.26 17.53
CA TYR A 3 -1.17 -6.23 17.02
C TYR A 3 -0.71 -5.61 15.70
N CYS A 4 0.60 -5.36 15.55
CA CYS A 4 1.17 -4.78 14.34
C CYS A 4 1.05 -5.76 13.16
N ILE A 5 1.27 -7.05 13.42
CA ILE A 5 1.12 -8.12 12.43
C ILE A 5 -0.34 -8.24 12.00
N SER A 6 -1.27 -8.30 12.95
CA SER A 6 -2.71 -8.38 12.65
C SER A 6 -3.18 -7.15 11.87
N ALA A 7 -2.80 -5.95 12.28
CA ALA A 7 -3.14 -4.72 11.56
C ALA A 7 -2.57 -4.73 10.13
N SER A 8 -1.30 -5.10 9.96
CA SER A 8 -0.66 -5.16 8.64
C SER A 8 -1.33 -6.18 7.72
N LEU A 9 -1.71 -7.36 8.24
CA LEU A 9 -2.43 -8.38 7.48
C LEU A 9 -3.83 -7.94 7.09
N ILE A 10 -4.58 -7.31 8.00
CA ILE A 10 -5.91 -6.79 7.72
C ILE A 10 -5.83 -5.68 6.66
N THR A 11 -4.92 -4.73 6.82
CA THR A 11 -4.71 -3.63 5.87
C THR A 11 -4.29 -4.16 4.50
N ALA A 12 -3.35 -5.11 4.45
CA ALA A 12 -2.94 -5.74 3.21
C ALA A 12 -4.09 -6.51 2.54
N ALA A 13 -4.92 -7.22 3.30
CA ALA A 13 -6.08 -7.94 2.77
C ALA A 13 -7.12 -6.99 2.15
N ILE A 14 -7.44 -5.89 2.83
CA ILE A 14 -8.36 -4.87 2.31
C ILE A 14 -7.85 -4.32 0.98
N TYR A 15 -6.59 -3.90 0.93
CA TYR A 15 -6.00 -3.33 -0.28
C TYR A 15 -5.78 -4.36 -1.39
N LEU A 16 -5.48 -5.61 -1.06
CA LEU A 16 -5.35 -6.69 -2.03
C LEU A 16 -6.69 -7.05 -2.68
N VAL A 17 -7.75 -7.15 -1.89
CA VAL A 17 -9.11 -7.37 -2.42
C VAL A 17 -9.50 -6.23 -3.35
N TRP A 18 -9.22 -4.98 -2.96
CA TRP A 18 -9.48 -3.83 -3.80
C TRP A 18 -8.65 -3.85 -5.09
N PHE A 19 -7.36 -4.15 -4.99
CA PHE A 19 -6.44 -4.26 -6.13
C PHE A 19 -6.91 -5.31 -7.15
N ILE A 20 -7.27 -6.52 -6.66
CA ILE A 20 -7.78 -7.60 -7.51
C ILE A 20 -9.06 -7.18 -8.23
N ARG A 21 -10.01 -6.59 -7.50
CA ARG A 21 -11.28 -6.11 -8.09
C ARG A 21 -11.04 -5.09 -9.18
N GLU A 22 -10.07 -4.20 -9.01
CA GLU A 22 -9.80 -3.14 -9.98
C GLU A 22 -9.07 -3.67 -11.22
N VAL A 23 -8.09 -4.55 -11.03
CA VAL A 23 -7.39 -5.23 -12.14
C VAL A 23 -8.39 -6.06 -12.96
N MET A 24 -9.28 -6.82 -12.30
CA MET A 24 -10.35 -7.57 -12.97
C MET A 24 -11.38 -6.66 -13.65
N GLY A 25 -11.59 -5.46 -13.12
CA GLY A 25 -12.49 -4.45 -13.68
C GLY A 25 -11.94 -3.75 -14.93
N GLY A 26 -10.69 -4.02 -15.32
CA GLY A 26 -10.09 -3.56 -16.58
C GLY A 26 -9.86 -2.05 -16.68
N ARG A 27 -9.96 -1.30 -15.56
CA ARG A 27 -9.73 0.14 -15.57
C ARG A 27 -8.26 0.40 -15.29
N GLY A 28 -7.55 0.98 -16.27
CA GLY A 28 -6.14 1.34 -16.15
C GLY A 28 -5.90 2.51 -15.19
N ARG A 29 -6.05 2.29 -13.87
CA ARG A 29 -5.80 3.32 -12.86
C ARG A 29 -4.30 3.45 -12.58
N ARG A 30 -3.79 4.68 -12.64
CA ARG A 30 -2.37 4.97 -12.32
C ARG A 30 -2.02 4.75 -10.85
N SER A 31 -3.03 4.74 -9.97
CA SER A 31 -2.93 4.47 -8.52
C SER A 31 -2.51 3.04 -8.19
N LEU A 32 -2.68 2.08 -9.11
CA LEU A 32 -2.37 0.67 -8.88
C LEU A 32 -0.89 0.43 -8.57
N GLY A 33 0.02 1.24 -9.14
CA GLY A 33 1.45 1.15 -8.86
C GLY A 33 1.77 1.49 -7.39
N ALA A 34 1.32 2.65 -6.92
CA ALA A 34 1.51 3.08 -5.53
C ALA A 34 0.90 2.08 -4.54
N LEU A 35 -0.29 1.54 -4.87
CA LEU A 35 -0.95 0.54 -4.04
C LEU A 35 -0.18 -0.79 -4.00
N PHE A 36 0.34 -1.25 -5.14
CA PHE A 36 1.17 -2.46 -5.20
C PHE A 36 2.42 -2.32 -4.33
N PHE A 37 3.14 -1.19 -4.44
CA PHE A 37 4.30 -0.92 -3.60
C PHE A 37 3.94 -0.88 -2.11
N LEU A 38 2.80 -0.28 -1.76
CA LEU A 38 2.31 -0.23 -0.38
C LEU A 38 2.02 -1.62 0.18
N ILE A 39 1.34 -2.49 -0.57
CA ILE A 39 1.06 -3.87 -0.18
C ILE A 39 2.37 -4.67 -0.04
N ALA A 40 3.26 -4.58 -1.03
CA ALA A 40 4.53 -5.30 -1.03
C ALA A 40 5.42 -4.91 0.15
N LEU A 41 5.50 -3.61 0.44
CA LEU A 41 6.30 -3.09 1.55
C LEU A 41 5.69 -3.45 2.91
N GLY A 42 4.36 -3.36 3.05
CA GLY A 42 3.65 -3.78 4.26
C GLY A 42 3.87 -5.26 4.58
N LEU A 43 3.63 -6.14 3.61
CA LEU A 43 3.85 -7.58 3.78
C LEU A 43 5.33 -7.93 3.97
N GLY A 44 6.23 -7.29 3.22
CA GLY A 44 7.67 -7.48 3.37
C GLY A 44 8.17 -7.07 4.75
N SER A 45 7.67 -5.95 5.29
CA SER A 45 8.02 -5.51 6.64
C SER A 45 7.58 -6.51 7.72
N ALA A 46 6.41 -7.13 7.56
CA ALA A 46 5.91 -8.14 8.50
C ALA A 46 6.81 -9.40 8.56
N ILE A 47 7.54 -9.72 7.48
CA ILE A 47 8.51 -10.82 7.49
C ILE A 47 9.67 -10.52 8.44
N PHE A 48 10.17 -9.29 8.44
CA PHE A 48 11.24 -8.90 9.36
C PHE A 48 10.78 -9.01 10.81
N GLU A 49 9.57 -8.54 11.13
CA GLU A 49 8.99 -8.67 12.47
C GLU A 49 8.84 -10.15 12.88
N VAL A 50 8.42 -11.05 11.97
CA VAL A 50 8.23 -12.48 12.29
C VAL A 50 9.54 -13.25 12.44
N PHE A 51 10.55 -12.94 11.63
CA PHE A 51 11.81 -13.69 11.62
C PHE A 51 12.72 -13.33 12.81
N ASP A 52 12.55 -12.14 13.38
CA ASP A 52 13.16 -11.67 14.64
C ASP A 52 14.63 -12.09 14.81
N PHE A 53 15.46 -11.75 13.82
CA PHE A 53 16.87 -12.11 13.82
C PHE A 53 17.74 -11.14 14.65
N SER A 54 18.79 -11.69 15.27
CA SER A 54 19.77 -10.91 16.03
C SER A 54 20.55 -9.92 15.14
N PRO A 55 20.99 -8.77 15.68
CA PRO A 55 21.60 -7.70 14.90
C PRO A 55 22.70 -8.18 13.93
N ILE A 56 22.50 -7.93 12.63
CA ILE A 56 23.51 -8.17 11.60
C ILE A 56 24.56 -7.05 11.72
N PHE A 57 25.83 -7.45 11.84
CA PHE A 57 26.98 -6.55 12.06
C PHE A 57 26.85 -5.60 13.26
N TRP A 58 25.97 -5.89 14.24
CA TRP A 58 25.65 -4.99 15.36
C TRP A 58 25.02 -3.65 14.97
N ILE A 59 24.56 -3.50 13.73
CA ILE A 59 24.02 -2.23 13.20
C ILE A 59 22.54 -2.36 12.88
N PHE A 60 22.11 -3.45 12.24
CA PHE A 60 20.73 -3.63 11.79
C PHE A 60 20.11 -4.88 12.41
N ASP A 61 19.04 -4.69 13.16
CA ASP A 61 18.19 -5.78 13.64
C ASP A 61 16.88 -5.86 12.85
N ALA A 62 16.13 -6.93 13.07
CA ALA A 62 14.81 -7.12 12.46
C ALA A 62 13.87 -5.91 12.68
N HIS A 63 13.90 -5.32 13.87
CA HIS A 63 12.99 -4.26 14.27
C HIS A 63 13.31 -2.91 13.62
N SER A 64 14.58 -2.56 13.48
CA SER A 64 15.04 -1.35 12.78
C SER A 64 14.77 -1.43 11.28
N LEU A 65 14.90 -2.62 10.66
CA LEU A 65 14.48 -2.82 9.27
C LEU A 65 12.95 -2.72 9.10
N PHE A 66 12.17 -3.20 10.08
CA PHE A 66 10.73 -3.00 10.12
C PHE A 66 10.37 -1.50 10.18
N HIS A 67 11.02 -0.72 11.05
CA HIS A 67 10.83 0.73 11.09
C HIS A 67 11.26 1.41 9.79
N ALA A 68 12.38 1.03 9.21
CA ALA A 68 12.84 1.57 7.93
C ALA A 68 11.83 1.32 6.80
N ALA A 69 11.23 0.13 6.74
CA ALA A 69 10.21 -0.22 5.76
C ALA A 69 8.89 0.52 5.97
N THR A 70 8.57 0.95 7.20
CA THR A 70 7.31 1.67 7.48
C THR A 70 7.39 3.18 7.22
N ILE A 71 8.59 3.79 7.20
CA ILE A 71 8.79 5.23 6.92
C ILE A 71 8.11 5.71 5.62
N PRO A 72 8.27 5.07 4.44
CA PRO A 72 7.66 5.54 3.20
C PRO A 72 6.17 5.20 3.06
N THR A 73 5.60 4.38 3.96
CA THR A 73 4.19 3.94 3.84
C THR A 73 3.17 5.08 3.84
N PRO A 74 3.29 6.16 4.64
CA PRO A 74 2.33 7.26 4.61
C PRO A 74 2.44 8.06 3.31
N LEU A 75 3.64 8.15 2.72
CA LEU A 75 3.88 8.85 1.46
C LEU A 75 3.21 8.10 0.29
N LEU A 76 3.39 6.78 0.24
CA LEU A 76 2.74 5.92 -0.76
C LEU A 76 1.21 5.96 -0.62
N LEU A 77 0.70 5.98 0.62
CA LEU A 77 -0.74 6.08 0.86
C LEU A 77 -1.29 7.45 0.41
N ALA A 78 -0.56 8.53 0.68
CA ALA A 78 -0.94 9.87 0.24
C ALA A 78 -0.92 9.97 -1.29
N GLU A 79 0.10 9.40 -1.95
CA GLU A 79 0.17 9.34 -3.41
C GLU A 79 -1.02 8.56 -3.99
N PHE A 80 -1.32 7.38 -3.43
CA PHE A 80 -2.49 6.60 -3.80
C PHE A 80 -3.79 7.43 -3.68
N ALA A 81 -4.00 8.10 -2.54
CA ALA A 81 -5.20 8.90 -2.30
C ALA A 81 -5.33 10.08 -3.29
N ILE A 82 -4.22 10.77 -3.60
CA ILE A 82 -4.20 11.86 -4.58
C ILE A 82 -4.53 11.34 -5.98
N LEU A 83 -3.98 10.19 -6.37
CA LEU A 83 -4.24 9.59 -7.69
C LEU A 83 -5.69 9.13 -7.82
N GLU A 84 -6.28 8.56 -6.77
CA GLU A 84 -7.69 8.20 -6.75
C GLU A 84 -8.61 9.42 -6.84
N ALA A 85 -8.32 10.48 -6.09
CA ALA A 85 -9.09 11.73 -6.15
C ALA A 85 -9.07 12.34 -7.57
N LYS A 86 -7.91 12.33 -8.24
CA LYS A 86 -7.78 12.78 -9.63
C LYS A 86 -8.60 11.91 -10.59
N TYR A 87 -8.55 10.59 -10.42
CA TYR A 87 -9.33 9.67 -11.24
C TYR A 87 -10.84 9.91 -11.12
N GLU A 88 -11.34 10.13 -9.90
CA GLU A 88 -12.76 10.45 -9.67
C GLU A 88 -13.18 11.81 -10.26
N GLN A 89 -12.32 12.82 -10.15
CA GLN A 89 -12.55 14.13 -10.76
C GLN A 89 -12.64 14.05 -12.29
N ASP A 90 -11.76 13.31 -12.94
CA ASP A 90 -11.75 13.16 -14.40
C ASP A 90 -12.96 12.35 -14.89
N LEU A 91 -13.39 11.34 -14.14
CA LEU A 91 -14.61 10.59 -14.42
C LEU A 91 -15.85 11.49 -14.33
N THR A 92 -15.90 12.36 -13.31
CA THR A 92 -17.00 13.31 -13.10
C THR A 92 -17.09 14.33 -14.22
N LYS A 93 -15.95 14.93 -14.61
CA LYS A 93 -15.89 15.87 -15.75
C LYS A 93 -16.37 15.23 -17.04
N THR A 94 -15.94 13.99 -17.32
CA THR A 94 -16.36 13.24 -18.52
C THR A 94 -17.85 12.95 -18.53
N ARG A 95 -18.46 12.70 -17.36
CA ARG A 95 -19.90 12.47 -17.24
C ARG A 95 -20.70 13.75 -17.51
N ILE A 96 -20.31 14.86 -16.87
CA ILE A 96 -20.99 16.16 -17.04
C ILE A 96 -20.86 16.65 -18.49
N GLY A 97 -19.67 16.51 -19.09
CA GLY A 97 -19.43 16.90 -20.48
C GLY A 97 -20.15 16.04 -21.54
N LYS A 98 -20.79 14.93 -21.15
CA LYS A 98 -21.67 14.13 -22.03
C LYS A 98 -23.14 14.52 -21.90
N GLU A 99 -23.51 15.29 -20.88
CA GLU A 99 -24.89 15.75 -20.63
C GLU A 99 -25.18 17.11 -21.30
N TYR A 100 -24.19 17.75 -21.91
CA TYR A 100 -24.29 18.96 -22.74
C TYR A 100 -23.82 18.67 -24.17
#